data_AF-W2C6Z9-F1
#
_entry.id   AF-W2C6Z9-F1
#
_cell.length_a   1.000
_cell.length_b   1.000
_cell.length_c   1.000
_cell.angle_alpha   90.00
_cell.angle_beta   90.00
_cell.angle_gamma   90.00
#
_symmetry.space_group_name_H-M   'P 1'
#
loop_
_entity.id
_entity.type
_entity.pdbx_description
1 polymer ?
#
loop_
_entity_poly.entity_id
_entity_poly.type
_entity_poly.pdbx_seq_one_letter_code
_entity_poly.pdbx_strand_id
1 'polypeptide(L)' 'MATVNFTTQEFTSRSDQAFDLADKGEKVIIRRGRRRAYRL' A
#
# COMPACT_ATOMS: atom_id res chain seq x y z
N MET A 1 -9.81 -6.39 8.71
CA MET A 1 -9.26 -6.41 7.35
C MET A 1 -9.85 -5.27 6.55
N ALA A 2 -9.33 -4.08 6.81
CA ALA A 2 -9.43 -2.93 5.95
C ALA A 2 -8.48 -3.10 4.74
N THR A 3 -8.88 -2.54 3.60
CA THR A 3 -7.99 -2.41 2.44
C THR A 3 -7.49 -0.98 2.39
N VAL A 4 -6.19 -0.79 2.52
CA VAL A 4 -5.55 0.53 2.50
C VAL A 4 -4.94 0.75 1.11
N ASN A 5 -5.35 1.82 0.44
CA ASN A 5 -4.82 2.17 -0.87
C ASN A 5 -3.75 3.26 -0.71
N PHE A 6 -2.59 3.03 -1.30
CA PHE A 6 -1.52 4.02 -1.42
C PHE A 6 -1.31 4.36 -2.88
N THR A 7 -1.01 5.63 -3.17
CA THR A 7 -0.34 5.97 -4.42
C THR A 7 1.13 5.58 -4.35
N THR A 8 1.81 5.48 -5.50
CA THR A 8 3.24 5.17 -5.53
C THR A 8 4.06 6.18 -4.73
N GLN A 9 3.70 7.46 -4.77
CA GLN A 9 4.42 8.51 -4.05
C GLN A 9 4.22 8.38 -2.53
N GLU A 10 2.99 8.13 -2.09
CA GLU A 10 2.70 7.92 -0.66
C GLU A 10 3.39 6.67 -0.12
N PHE A 11 3.39 5.58 -0.90
CA PHE A 11 4.09 4.36 -0.51
C PHE A 11 5.59 4.59 -0.36
N THR A 12 6.24 5.30 -1.29
CA THR A 12 7.67 5.60 -1.17
C THR A 12 7.96 6.51 0.03
N SER A 13 7.08 7.46 0.34
CA SER A 13 7.27 8.39 1.46
C SER A 13 6.93 7.78 2.83
N ARG A 14 6.12 6.73 2.87
CA ARG A 14 5.59 6.10 4.09
C ARG A 14 5.66 4.58 4.03
N SER A 15 6.74 4.06 3.46
CA SER A 15 6.92 2.62 3.24
C SER A 15 6.88 1.86 4.56
N ASP A 16 7.52 2.40 5.61
CA ASP A 16 7.51 1.86 6.97
C ASP A 16 6.09 1.59 7.48
N GLN A 17 5.21 2.61 7.39
CA GLN A 17 3.80 2.49 7.78
C GLN A 17 3.04 1.47 6.91
N ALA A 18 3.34 1.40 5.62
CA ALA A 18 2.69 0.46 4.72
C ALA A 18 3.07 -1.00 5.06
N PHE A 19 4.32 -1.25 5.44
CA PHE A 19 4.77 -2.57 5.90
C PHE A 19 4.16 -2.93 7.26
N ASP A 20 4.13 -2.00 8.22
CA ASP A 20 3.46 -2.21 9.51
C ASP A 20 1.98 -2.60 9.36
N LEU A 21 1.29 -2.00 8.40
CA LEU A 21 -0.11 -2.33 8.10
C LEU A 21 -0.23 -3.73 7.50
N ALA A 22 0.67 -4.10 6.58
CA ALA A 22 0.70 -5.43 5.99
C ALA A 22 1.00 -6.51 7.05
N ASP A 23 1.94 -6.25 7.96
CA ASP A 23 2.29 -7.16 9.06
C ASP A 23 1.15 -7.35 10.06
N LYS A 24 0.33 -6.30 10.27
CA LYS A 24 -0.93 -6.40 11.04
C LYS A 24 -2.02 -7.19 10.32
N GLY A 25 -1.78 -7.63 9.08
CA GLY A 25 -2.72 -8.37 8.25
C GLY A 25 -3.69 -7.48 7.47
N GLU A 26 -3.43 -6.18 7.37
CA GLU A 26 -4.21 -5.29 6.51
C GLU A 26 -3.77 -5.40 5.05
N LYS A 27 -4.73 -5.29 4.13
CA LYS A 27 -4.44 -5.44 2.70
C LYS A 27 -3.97 -4.12 2.13
N VAL A 28 -2.70 -4.04 1.75
CA VAL A 28 -2.11 -2.81 1.22
C VAL A 28 -2.07 -2.87 -0.30
N ILE A 29 -2.73 -1.92 -0.96
CA ILE A 29 -2.78 -1.82 -2.43
C ILE A 29 -2.05 -0.55 -2.87
N ILE A 30 -0.96 -0.73 -3.59
CA ILE A 30 -0.15 0.38 -4.13
C ILE A 30 -0.56 0.61 -5.57
N ARG A 31 -1.19 1.75 -5.87
CA ARG A 31 -1.59 2.15 -7.22
C ARG A 31 -0.49 2.94 -7.90
N ARG A 32 -0.13 2.50 -9.11
CA ARG A 32 0.80 3.15 -10.02
C ARG A 32 0.09 3.46 -11.35
N GLY A 33 -0.35 4.71 -11.48
CA GLY A 33 -1.08 5.19 -12.65
C GLY A 33 -2.44 4.51 -12.84
N ARG A 34 -2.98 4.53 -14.07
CA ARG A 34 -4.34 4.04 -14.39
C ARG A 34 -4.51 2.52 -14.40
N ARG A 35 -3.42 1.73 -14.39
CA ARG A 35 -3.52 0.30 -14.76
C ARG A 35 -2.66 -0.68 -13.98
N ARG A 36 -1.84 -0.23 -13.02
CA ARG A 36 -0.97 -1.12 -12.24
C ARG A 36 -1.24 -0.94 -10.76
N ALA A 37 -1.55 -2.04 -10.10
CA ALA A 37 -1.71 -2.09 -8.66
C ALA A 37 -0.85 -3.25 -8.12
N TYR A 38 -0.07 -2.98 -7.08
CA TYR A 38 0.71 -3.99 -6.36
C TYR A 38 0.02 -4.27 -5.02
N ARG A 39 0.13 -5.51 -4.56
CA ARG A 39 -0.43 -5.96 -3.28
C ARG A 39 0.69 -6.48 -2.39
N LEU A 40 0.68 -6.02 -1.14
CA LEU A 40 1.39 -6.64 -0.03
C LEU A 40 0.36 -7.40 0.82
#